data_AF-A0A7X7HEF5-F1
#
_entry.id   AF-A0A7X7HEF5-F1
#
_cell.length_a   1.000
_cell.length_b   1.000
_cell.length_c   1.000
_cell.angle_alpha   90.00
_cell.angle_beta   90.00
_cell.angle_gamma   90.00
#
_symmetry.space_group_name_H-M   'P 1'
#
loop_
_entity.id
_entity.type
_entity.pdbx_description
1 polymer ?
#
loop_
_entity_poly.entity_id
_entity_poly.type
_entity_poly.pdbx_seq_one_letter_code
_entity_poly.pdbx_strand_id
1 'polypeptide(L)' 'GTCTLEADGSIEIRVVGAVRNTATAKVVSRMERTFRLEGDHLVYVMGMEAVGEQMSNHLQAELTRST' A
#
# COMPACT_ATOMS: atom_id res chain seq x y z
N GLY A 1 3.57 -9.45 5.56
CA GLY A 1 4.02 -8.05 5.50
C GLY A 1 5.14 -7.84 6.50
N THR A 2 5.86 -6.73 6.39
CA THR A 2 6.90 -6.31 7.34
C THR A 2 6.49 -4.99 7.99
N CYS A 3 7.03 -4.74 9.18
CA CYS A 3 6.92 -3.47 9.90
C CYS A 3 8.29 -3.20 10.51
N THR A 4 8.94 -2.10 10.13
CA THR A 4 10.28 -1.73 10.58
C THR A 4 10.26 -0.33 11.17
N LEU A 5 11.03 -0.15 12.25
CA LEU A 5 11.39 1.16 12.78
C LEU A 5 12.70 1.56 12.11
N GLU A 6 12.68 2.67 11.39
CA GLU A 6 13.84 3.21 10.69
C GLU A 6 14.72 4.04 11.65
N ALA A 7 15.97 4.28 11.25
CA ALA A 7 16.94 5.02 12.07
C ALA A 7 16.53 6.48 12.36
N ASP A 8 15.69 7.06 11.51
CA ASP A 8 15.13 8.41 11.66
C ASP A 8 13.87 8.45 12.56
N GLY A 9 13.45 7.29 13.11
CA GLY A 9 12.27 7.16 13.96
C GLY A 9 10.96 7.00 13.18
N SER A 10 10.99 6.97 11.85
CA SER A 10 9.83 6.65 11.02
C SER A 10 9.50 5.17 11.07
N ILE A 11 8.23 4.83 10.82
CA ILE A 11 7.78 3.44 10.71
C ILE A 11 7.49 3.15 9.24
N GLU A 12 8.14 2.13 8.69
CA GLU A 12 7.82 1.60 7.37
C GLU A 12 7.03 0.29 7.50
N ILE A 13 5.87 0.22 6.83
CA ILE A 13 5.02 -0.97 6.80
C ILE A 13 4.85 -1.40 5.35
N ARG A 14 5.25 -2.64 5.04
CA ARG A 14 5.04 -3.24 3.71
C ARG A 14 4.03 -4.37 3.81
N VAL A 15 2.97 -4.29 3.03
CA VAL A 15 1.89 -5.27 3.01
C VAL A 15 1.73 -5.81 1.59
N VAL A 16 1.87 -7.12 1.45
CA VAL A 16 1.44 -7.87 0.27
C VAL A 16 0.21 -8.68 0.68
N GLY A 17 -0.93 -8.38 0.07
CA GLY A 17 -2.22 -8.98 0.43
C GLY A 17 -2.63 -10.09 -0.54
N ALA A 18 -3.33 -11.11 -0.03
CA ALA A 18 -4.05 -12.04 -0.90
C ALA A 18 -5.28 -11.35 -1.49
N VAL A 19 -5.53 -11.57 -2.77
CA VAL A 19 -6.68 -11.01 -3.49
C VAL A 19 -7.66 -12.13 -3.84
N ARG A 20 -8.93 -11.93 -3.54
CA ARG A 20 -10.02 -12.83 -3.96
C ARG A 20 -11.02 -12.01 -4.75
N ASN A 21 -11.27 -12.43 -5.98
CA ASN A 21 -12.19 -11.78 -6.91
C ASN A 21 -13.54 -12.51 -6.89
N THR A 22 -14.64 -11.76 -6.84
CA THR A 22 -15.98 -12.32 -7.11
C THR A 22 -16.18 -12.47 -8.62
N ALA A 23 -17.21 -13.23 -9.02
CA ALA A 23 -17.42 -13.59 -10.44
C ALA A 23 -17.58 -12.39 -11.40
N THR A 24 -17.99 -11.23 -10.90
CA THR A 24 -18.25 -10.02 -11.70
C THR A 24 -17.25 -8.89 -11.44
N ALA A 25 -16.31 -9.06 -10.51
CA ALA A 25 -15.30 -8.05 -10.22
C ALA A 25 -14.28 -7.93 -11.36
N LYS A 26 -13.70 -6.75 -11.56
CA LYS A 26 -12.48 -6.62 -12.35
C LYS A 26 -11.39 -7.47 -11.70
N VAL A 27 -10.69 -8.25 -12.51
CA VAL A 27 -9.66 -9.16 -12.01
C VAL A 27 -8.45 -8.36 -11.54
N VAL A 28 -8.14 -8.49 -10.25
CA VAL A 28 -6.88 -8.04 -9.63
C VAL A 28 -6.12 -9.29 -9.19
N SER A 29 -4.86 -9.43 -9.61
CA SER A 29 -4.03 -10.60 -9.29
C SER A 29 -3.15 -10.35 -8.06
N ARG A 30 -2.62 -9.13 -7.90
CA ARG A 30 -1.71 -8.78 -6.80
C ARG A 30 -1.89 -7.33 -6.37
N MET A 31 -1.72 -7.09 -5.07
CA MET A 31 -1.80 -5.77 -4.47
C MET A 31 -0.71 -5.61 -3.41
N GLU A 32 0.02 -4.51 -3.49
CA GLU A 32 1.10 -4.15 -2.58
C GLU A 32 0.87 -2.77 -2.02
N ARG A 33 1.15 -2.58 -0.73
CA ARG A 33 1.07 -1.27 -0.08
C ARG A 33 2.30 -1.04 0.77
N THR A 34 2.90 0.13 0.60
CA THR A 34 3.95 0.64 1.46
C THR A 34 3.40 1.88 2.17
N PHE A 35 3.51 1.87 3.49
CA PHE A 35 3.15 2.99 4.34
C PHE A 35 4.43 3.49 5.02
N ARG A 36 4.60 4.80 5.05
CA ARG A 36 5.65 5.48 5.81
C ARG A 36 4.99 6.47 6.76
N LEU A 37 5.17 6.23 8.05
CA LEU A 37 4.61 7.04 9.13
C LEU A 37 5.73 7.82 9.80
N GLU A 38 5.62 9.15 9.78
CA GLU A 38 6.56 10.11 10.36
C GLU A 38 5.79 11.06 11.29
N GLY A 39 5.85 10.81 12.60
CA GLY A 39 5.06 11.58 13.57
C GLY A 39 3.56 11.51 13.26
N ASP A 40 2.99 12.64 12.85
CA ASP A 40 1.57 12.78 12.49
C ASP A 40 1.30 12.71 10.97
N HIS A 41 2.32 12.43 10.15
CA HIS A 41 2.21 12.33 8.70
C HIS A 41 2.31 10.87 8.23
N LEU A 42 1.35 10.45 7.41
CA LEU A 42 1.32 9.13 6.78
C LEU A 42 1.35 9.29 5.27
N VAL A 43 2.41 8.82 4.64
CA VAL A 43 2.51 8.67 3.19
C VAL A 43 2.25 7.22 2.84
N TYR A 44 1.46 6.96 1.79
CA TYR A 44 1.35 5.60 1.25
C TYR A 44 1.42 5.57 -0.26
N VAL A 45 1.93 4.44 -0.75
CA VAL A 45 1.91 4.05 -2.16
C VAL A 45 1.28 2.67 -2.26
N MET A 46 0.42 2.50 -3.25
CA MET A 46 -0.27 1.25 -3.53
C MET A 46 0.03 0.81 -4.96
N GLY A 47 0.72 -0.33 -5.08
CA GLY A 47 0.91 -1.04 -6.32
C GLY A 47 -0.24 -1.99 -6.61
N MET A 48 -0.63 -2.10 -7.87
CA MET A 48 -1.63 -3.07 -8.33
C MET A 48 -1.23 -3.72 -9.65
N GLU A 49 -1.35 -5.05 -9.69
CA GLU A 49 -1.36 -5.85 -10.92
C GLU A 49 -2.80 -6.29 -11.17
N ALA A 50 -3.38 -5.83 -12.27
CA ALA A 50 -4.81 -6.00 -12.54
C ALA A 50 -5.10 -5.89 -14.03
N VAL A 51 -6.22 -6.50 -14.44
CA VAL A 51 -6.81 -6.38 -15.79
C VAL A 51 -5.83 -6.62 -16.95
N GLY A 52 -4.85 -7.50 -16.74
CA GLY A 52 -3.83 -7.86 -17.75
C GLY A 52 -2.56 -7.02 -17.70
N GLU A 53 -2.51 -5.99 -16.85
CA GLU A 53 -1.35 -5.12 -16.67
C GLU A 53 -0.43 -5.62 -15.56
N GLN A 54 0.88 -5.44 -15.73
CA GLN A 54 1.89 -5.76 -14.73
C GLN A 54 1.81 -4.81 -13.51
N MET A 55 2.46 -5.20 -12.41
CA MET A 55 2.52 -4.41 -11.18
C MET A 55 3.00 -2.98 -11.46
N SER A 56 2.14 -2.01 -11.17
CA SER A 56 2.43 -0.58 -11.33
C SER A 56 1.81 0.24 -10.19
N ASN A 57 2.28 1.47 -10.02
CA ASN A 57 1.69 2.40 -9.06
C ASN A 57 0.25 2.70 -9.49
N HIS A 58 -0.71 2.42 -8.59
CA HIS A 58 -2.12 2.69 -8.82
C HIS A 58 -2.60 3.89 -8.02
N LEU A 59 -2.22 3.98 -6.74
CA LEU A 59 -2.61 5.08 -5.85
C LEU A 59 -1.44 5.55 -5.00
N GLN A 60 -1.43 6.84 -4.70
CA GLN A 60 -0.57 7.43 -3.68
C GLN A 60 -1.33 8.54 -2.96
N ALA A 61 -1.08 8.71 -1.66
CA ALA A 61 -1.59 9.86 -0.92
C ALA A 61 -0.76 10.16 0.32
N GLU A 62 -1.00 11.35 0.85
CA GLU A 62 -0.45 11.85 2.10
C GLU A 62 -1.61 12.22 3.02
N LEU A 63 -1.52 11.80 4.28
CA LEU A 63 -2.52 12.03 5.31
C LEU A 63 -1.85 12.64 6.53
N THR A 64 -2.57 13.53 7.20
CA THR A 64 -2.14 14.12 8.48
C THR A 64 -3.12 13.71 9.57
N ARG A 65 -2.63 13.41 10.78
CA ARG A 65 -3.46 13.09 11.95
C ARG A 65 -4.50 14.20 12.15
N SER A 66 -5.77 13.81 12.21
CA SER A 66 -6.82 14.71 12.69
C SER A 66 -6.73 14.83 14.21
N THR A 67 -6.83 16.06 14.70
CA THR A 67 -6.98 16.39 16.12
C THR A 67 -8.36 16.04 16.63
#